data_AF-A0A2A3HMT9-F1
#
_entry.id   AF-A0A2A3HMT9-F1
#
_cell.length_a   1.000
_cell.length_b   1.000
_cell.length_c   1.000
_cell.angle_alpha   90.00
_cell.angle_beta   90.00
_cell.angle_gamma   90.00
#
_symmetry.space_group_name_H-M   'P 1'
#
loop_
_entity.id
_entity.type
_entity.pdbx_description
1 polymer ?
#
loop_
_entity_poly.entity_id
_entity_poly.type
_entity_poly.pdbx_seq_one_letter_code
_entity_poly.pdbx_strand_id
1 'polypeptide(L)'
;MAKRSSEQETAEEIVLNEDQLICILTNKIVKATEKERNLQYMIQMMSEEYGFDMSDLQRDFQIAFENDEGKKRRVKIDLAVFENGREHDQANLIRAIVVVKDSKVKTNDAKAGVHIVLDDVLSYTDCDFGCWTNGEDLAFVSKTEDAFGQVEIEDISDFPAAGQTLEDLEKAGDHAMPRKPANESLVKAFKRCHDYIYGNEGMKKTAFWELLNLIFCKLYDEKRRFTDAREGKSYRRQFWVGVKEQNTPEGQKAVADRIKGIFRKLKEDGLYSDVFDGNESINLSDRGLAFVAAELSKYSFLDATVDVKGTAYETIVSNTLKQGGFSSLTRLRFVV
;
A
#
# COMPACT_ATOMS: atom_id res chain seq x y z
N MET A 1 -4.97 -51.00 33.33
CA MET A 1 -4.12 -49.85 33.73
C MET A 1 -3.22 -49.49 32.57
N ALA A 2 -3.62 -48.49 31.77
CA ALA A 2 -2.86 -48.04 30.61
C ALA A 2 -1.93 -46.89 31.04
N LYS A 3 -0.62 -47.05 30.81
CA LYS A 3 0.38 -45.97 30.91
C LYS A 3 0.19 -45.05 29.69
N ARG A 4 -0.23 -43.81 29.92
CA ARG A 4 -0.08 -42.71 28.97
C ARG A 4 1.35 -42.17 29.09
N SER A 5 2.11 -42.28 28.01
CA SER A 5 3.35 -41.52 27.79
C SER A 5 2.98 -40.09 27.43
N SER A 6 3.36 -39.12 28.27
CA SER A 6 3.32 -37.70 27.95
C SER A 6 4.62 -37.34 27.24
N GLU A 7 4.57 -37.12 25.93
CA GLU A 7 5.63 -36.41 25.21
C GLU A 7 5.59 -34.95 25.65
N GLN A 8 6.67 -34.52 26.31
CA GLN A 8 6.92 -33.11 26.59
C GLN A 8 7.56 -32.51 25.35
N GLU A 9 6.81 -31.70 24.59
CA GLU A 9 7.38 -30.78 23.62
C GLU A 9 8.16 -29.70 24.38
N THR A 10 9.48 -29.85 24.44
CA THR A 10 10.38 -28.77 24.82
C THR A 10 10.39 -27.75 23.70
N ALA A 11 9.72 -26.61 23.89
CA ALA A 11 9.92 -25.42 23.09
C ALA A 11 11.36 -24.94 23.30
N GLU A 12 12.26 -25.22 22.37
CA GLU A 12 13.61 -24.66 22.37
C GLU A 12 13.50 -23.14 22.23
N GLU A 13 13.96 -22.42 23.25
CA GLU A 13 14.01 -20.96 23.26
C GLU A 13 15.06 -20.49 22.25
N ILE A 14 14.63 -20.02 21.07
CA ILE A 14 15.54 -19.52 20.03
C ILE A 14 16.09 -18.17 20.49
N VAL A 15 17.35 -18.15 20.93
CA VAL A 15 18.07 -16.92 21.25
C VAL A 15 18.55 -16.27 19.95
N LEU A 16 17.97 -15.12 19.59
CA LEU A 16 18.37 -14.33 18.42
C LEU A 16 19.41 -13.28 18.82
N ASN A 17 20.41 -13.07 17.97
CA ASN A 17 21.28 -11.90 18.08
C ASN A 17 20.53 -10.62 17.68
N GLU A 18 20.99 -9.46 18.15
CA GLU A 18 20.37 -8.14 17.83
C GLU A 18 20.31 -7.85 16.32
N ASP A 19 21.19 -8.46 15.52
CA ASP A 19 21.24 -8.30 14.06
C ASP A 19 20.57 -9.44 13.29
N GLN A 20 19.74 -10.25 13.94
CA GLN A 20 19.05 -11.40 13.35
C GLN A 20 17.53 -11.30 13.50
N LEU A 21 16.82 -11.90 12.55
CA LEU A 21 15.38 -12.12 12.61
C LEU A 21 15.03 -13.49 12.05
N ILE A 22 13.85 -14.01 12.41
CA ILE A 22 13.31 -15.24 11.82
C ILE A 22 12.47 -14.83 10.61
N CYS A 23 12.80 -15.36 9.44
CA CYS A 23 11.99 -15.16 8.25
C CYS A 23 10.66 -15.91 8.38
N ILE A 24 9.54 -15.20 8.32
CA ILE A 24 8.20 -15.79 8.53
C ILE A 24 7.80 -16.81 7.46
N LEU A 25 8.37 -16.70 6.26
CA LEU A 25 8.08 -17.61 5.15
C LEU A 25 8.88 -18.92 5.25
N THR A 26 10.08 -18.89 5.82
CA THR A 26 11.01 -20.05 5.80
C THR A 26 11.39 -20.59 7.17
N ASN A 27 11.01 -19.90 8.25
CA ASN A 27 11.44 -20.15 9.62
C ASN A 27 12.96 -20.20 9.83
N LYS A 28 13.74 -19.64 8.89
CA LYS A 28 15.19 -19.55 8.99
C LYS A 28 15.62 -18.26 9.66
N ILE A 29 16.68 -18.35 10.47
CA ILE A 29 17.36 -17.17 11.02
C ILE A 29 18.15 -16.51 9.88
N VAL A 30 17.89 -15.22 9.67
CA VAL A 30 18.51 -14.39 8.65
C VAL A 30 19.01 -13.09 9.26
N LYS A 31 19.96 -12.44 8.59
CA LYS A 31 20.45 -11.13 9.03
C LYS A 31 19.38 -10.06 8.86
N ALA A 32 19.09 -9.30 9.92
CA ALA A 32 18.11 -8.23 9.98
C ALA A 32 18.57 -6.95 9.25
N THR A 33 18.87 -7.06 7.96
CA THR A 33 19.17 -5.92 7.09
C THR A 33 17.88 -5.14 6.76
N GLU A 34 18.00 -3.87 6.33
CA GLU A 34 16.84 -3.09 5.88
C GLU A 34 16.07 -3.77 4.75
N LYS A 35 16.80 -4.29 3.74
CA LYS A 35 16.20 -5.09 2.66
C LYS A 35 15.43 -6.30 3.21
N GLU A 36 16.00 -7.03 4.16
CA GLU A 36 15.34 -8.19 4.75
C GLU A 36 14.09 -7.79 5.54
N ARG A 37 14.13 -6.70 6.33
CA ARG A 37 12.95 -6.17 7.03
C ARG A 37 11.85 -5.75 6.06
N ASN A 38 12.22 -5.11 4.95
CA ASN A 38 11.27 -4.75 3.90
C ASN A 38 10.68 -5.99 3.23
N LEU A 39 11.47 -7.04 2.98
CA LEU A 39 10.98 -8.31 2.46
C LEU A 39 10.00 -8.99 3.43
N GLN A 40 10.32 -9.04 4.74
CA GLN A 40 9.39 -9.57 5.75
C GLN A 40 8.07 -8.80 5.77
N TYR A 41 8.14 -7.47 5.68
CA TYR A 41 6.95 -6.63 5.56
C TYR A 41 6.14 -6.95 4.30
N MET A 42 6.78 -7.14 3.14
CA MET A 42 6.07 -7.52 1.90
C MET A 42 5.43 -8.90 2.02
N ILE A 43 6.07 -9.87 2.68
CA ILE A 43 5.48 -11.20 2.93
C ILE A 43 4.22 -11.08 3.80
N GLN A 44 4.27 -10.30 4.89
CA GLN A 44 3.09 -10.05 5.73
C GLN A 44 1.99 -9.34 4.96
N MET A 45 2.34 -8.31 4.17
CA MET A 45 1.37 -7.60 3.35
C MET A 45 0.68 -8.54 2.35
N MET A 46 1.43 -9.34 1.60
CA MET A 46 0.85 -10.25 0.60
C MET A 46 -0.08 -11.29 1.24
N SER A 47 0.24 -11.79 2.43
CA SER A 47 -0.57 -12.78 3.11
C SER A 47 -1.76 -12.19 3.87
N GLU A 48 -1.55 -11.20 4.73
CA GLU A 48 -2.57 -10.66 5.62
C GLU A 48 -3.51 -9.67 4.91
N GLU A 49 -3.01 -8.88 3.96
CA GLU A 49 -3.81 -7.87 3.28
C GLU A 49 -4.32 -8.34 1.93
N TYR A 50 -3.46 -8.93 1.10
CA TYR A 50 -3.84 -9.41 -0.22
C TYR A 50 -4.39 -10.84 -0.21
N GLY A 51 -4.30 -11.56 0.93
CA GLY A 51 -4.93 -12.86 1.12
C GLY A 51 -4.25 -14.01 0.37
N PHE A 52 -3.00 -13.85 -0.06
CA PHE A 52 -2.25 -14.95 -0.66
C PHE A 52 -1.81 -15.96 0.41
N ASP A 53 -1.98 -17.25 0.14
CA ASP A 53 -1.53 -18.28 1.06
C ASP A 53 0.00 -18.28 1.16
N MET A 54 0.52 -18.42 2.39
CA MET A 54 1.98 -18.49 2.62
C MET A 54 2.65 -19.64 1.86
N SER A 55 1.90 -20.70 1.54
CA SER A 55 2.39 -21.82 0.72
C SER A 55 2.66 -21.44 -0.72
N ASP A 56 1.97 -20.43 -1.26
CA ASP A 56 2.10 -19.97 -2.65
C ASP A 56 3.12 -18.82 -2.79
N LEU A 57 3.86 -18.53 -1.71
CA LEU A 57 4.90 -17.51 -1.68
C LEU A 57 6.27 -18.18 -1.73
N GLN A 58 7.18 -17.61 -2.53
CA GLN A 58 8.58 -18.00 -2.50
C GLN A 58 9.50 -16.79 -2.51
N ARG A 59 10.44 -16.75 -1.56
CA ARG A 59 11.53 -15.78 -1.58
C ARG A 59 12.63 -16.18 -2.55
N ASP A 60 13.37 -15.19 -3.03
CA ASP A 60 14.61 -15.39 -3.76
C ASP A 60 14.46 -16.23 -5.05
N PHE A 61 13.33 -16.09 -5.76
CA PHE A 61 12.99 -16.85 -6.96
C PHE A 61 13.78 -16.38 -8.18
N GLN A 62 14.32 -17.31 -8.97
CA GLN A 62 15.12 -17.00 -10.16
C GLN A 62 14.28 -17.21 -11.42
N ILE A 63 14.09 -16.13 -12.17
CA ILE A 63 13.39 -16.10 -13.46
C ILE A 63 14.43 -16.17 -14.57
N ALA A 64 14.14 -16.94 -15.61
CA ALA A 64 14.94 -16.98 -16.83
C ALA A 64 14.07 -16.69 -18.05
N PHE A 65 14.50 -15.73 -18.86
CA PHE A 65 13.79 -15.35 -20.08
C PHE A 65 14.78 -14.99 -21.18
N GLU A 66 14.29 -14.95 -22.42
CA GLU A 66 15.04 -14.50 -23.58
C GLU A 66 14.42 -13.19 -24.06
N ASN A 67 15.22 -12.14 -24.22
CA ASN A 67 14.72 -10.86 -24.70
C ASN A 67 14.61 -10.83 -26.23
N ASP A 68 14.09 -9.74 -26.79
CA ASP A 68 13.94 -9.55 -28.25
C ASP A 68 15.25 -9.72 -29.06
N GLU A 69 16.42 -9.56 -28.42
CA GLU A 69 17.73 -9.75 -29.04
C GLU A 69 18.21 -11.23 -29.02
N GLY A 70 17.39 -12.16 -28.55
CA GLY A 70 17.75 -13.57 -28.38
C GLY A 70 18.74 -13.82 -27.22
N LYS A 71 18.92 -12.84 -26.32
CA LYS A 71 19.84 -12.99 -25.18
C LYS A 71 19.11 -13.55 -23.98
N LYS A 72 19.59 -14.69 -23.51
CA LYS A 72 19.13 -15.30 -22.25
C LYS A 72 19.55 -14.45 -21.06
N ARG A 73 18.57 -13.97 -20.31
CA ARG A 73 18.74 -13.25 -19.06
C ARG A 73 18.25 -14.09 -17.89
N ARG A 74 18.83 -13.83 -16.73
CA ARG A 74 18.38 -14.39 -15.45
C ARG A 74 18.26 -13.25 -14.46
N VAL A 75 17.08 -13.11 -13.88
CA VAL A 75 16.76 -12.09 -12.89
C VAL A 75 16.28 -12.79 -11.64
N LYS A 76 16.66 -12.26 -10.48
CA LYS A 76 16.21 -12.75 -9.18
C LYS A 76 15.16 -11.81 -8.64
N ILE A 77 13.97 -12.34 -8.35
CA ILE A 77 12.88 -11.64 -7.68
C ILE A 77 12.95 -11.96 -6.19
N ASP A 78 12.73 -10.93 -5.36
CA ASP A 78 12.89 -11.07 -3.91
C ASP A 78 11.72 -11.85 -3.28
N LEU A 79 10.50 -11.65 -3.79
CA LEU A 79 9.32 -12.43 -3.43
C LEU A 79 8.47 -12.69 -4.69
N ALA A 80 8.21 -13.96 -4.96
CA ALA A 80 7.32 -14.44 -6.00
C ALA A 80 6.01 -14.96 -5.36
N VAL A 81 4.89 -14.70 -6.04
CA VAL A 81 3.57 -15.27 -5.70
C VAL A 81 3.14 -16.15 -6.86
N PHE A 82 2.72 -17.37 -6.58
CA PHE A 82 2.28 -18.34 -7.58
C PHE A 82 0.76 -18.52 -7.56
N GLU A 83 0.23 -19.10 -8.64
CA GLU A 83 -1.17 -19.53 -8.68
C GLU A 83 -1.46 -20.52 -7.53
N ASN A 84 -2.64 -20.38 -6.92
CA ASN A 84 -2.97 -21.07 -5.67
C ASN A 84 -2.85 -22.60 -5.79
N GLY A 85 -2.03 -23.19 -4.92
CA GLY A 85 -1.81 -24.64 -4.87
C GLY A 85 -1.06 -25.23 -6.08
N ARG A 86 -0.43 -24.39 -6.92
CA ARG A 86 0.38 -24.84 -8.06
C ARG A 86 1.85 -25.00 -7.72
N GLU A 87 2.60 -25.59 -8.64
CA GLU A 87 4.05 -25.69 -8.52
C GLU A 87 4.71 -24.32 -8.64
N HIS A 88 5.77 -24.11 -7.87
CA HIS A 88 6.55 -22.88 -7.89
C HIS A 88 7.52 -22.85 -9.07
N ASP A 89 6.95 -22.69 -10.26
CA ASP A 89 7.66 -22.52 -11.51
C ASP A 89 7.29 -21.20 -12.18
N GLN A 90 8.02 -20.84 -13.24
CA GLN A 90 7.83 -19.57 -13.93
C GLN A 90 6.48 -19.47 -14.66
N ALA A 91 5.86 -20.60 -15.03
CA ALA A 91 4.58 -20.60 -15.73
C ALA A 91 3.41 -20.29 -14.78
N ASN A 92 3.55 -20.62 -13.49
CA ASN A 92 2.54 -20.31 -12.47
C ASN A 92 2.84 -19.00 -11.71
N LEU A 93 3.85 -18.22 -12.12
CA LEU A 93 4.20 -16.95 -11.46
C LEU A 93 3.16 -15.88 -11.78
N ILE A 94 2.41 -15.42 -10.78
CA ILE A 94 1.34 -14.43 -10.97
C ILE A 94 1.69 -13.03 -10.45
N ARG A 95 2.64 -12.91 -9.51
CA ARG A 95 3.16 -11.61 -9.03
C ARG A 95 4.67 -11.67 -8.82
N ALA A 96 5.36 -10.61 -9.24
CA ALA A 96 6.79 -10.42 -8.99
C ALA A 96 7.00 -9.20 -8.08
N ILE A 97 7.61 -9.41 -6.91
CA ILE A 97 7.91 -8.33 -5.95
C ILE A 97 9.43 -8.15 -5.81
N VAL A 98 9.91 -6.95 -6.13
CA VAL A 98 11.31 -6.55 -6.02
C VAL A 98 11.50 -5.60 -4.85
N VAL A 99 12.44 -5.94 -3.96
CA VAL A 99 12.82 -5.14 -2.80
C VAL A 99 14.22 -4.57 -3.04
N VAL A 100 14.27 -3.29 -3.38
CA VAL A 100 15.51 -2.57 -3.58
C VAL A 100 16.18 -2.30 -2.24
N LYS A 101 17.50 -2.50 -2.22
CA LYS A 101 18.31 -2.43 -1.00
C LYS A 101 18.48 -1.00 -0.47
N ASP A 102 18.56 -0.02 -1.36
CA ASP A 102 18.87 1.38 -1.02
C ASP A 102 17.59 2.22 -1.06
N SER A 103 17.19 2.74 0.10
CA SER A 103 16.00 3.59 0.27
C SER A 103 16.06 4.91 -0.51
N LYS A 104 17.24 5.31 -0.99
CA LYS A 104 17.41 6.52 -1.80
C LYS A 104 17.06 6.32 -3.27
N VAL A 105 17.01 5.08 -3.75
CA VAL A 105 16.64 4.77 -5.13
C VAL A 105 15.21 5.21 -5.34
N LYS A 106 14.97 6.00 -6.39
CA LYS A 106 13.63 6.49 -6.74
C LYS A 106 12.97 5.59 -7.77
N THR A 107 11.65 5.69 -7.88
CA THR A 107 10.84 4.88 -8.80
C THR A 107 11.27 5.02 -10.26
N ASN A 108 11.83 6.18 -10.65
CA ASN A 108 12.34 6.47 -11.99
C ASN A 108 13.87 6.33 -12.13
N ASP A 109 14.54 5.68 -11.18
CA ASP A 109 15.99 5.49 -11.23
C ASP A 109 16.40 4.69 -12.49
N ALA A 110 17.46 5.15 -13.17
CA ALA A 110 17.88 4.60 -14.45
C ALA A 110 18.48 3.17 -14.38
N LYS A 111 18.74 2.64 -13.19
CA LYS A 111 19.35 1.31 -12.98
C LYS A 111 18.48 0.38 -12.14
N ALA A 112 17.71 0.93 -11.21
CA ALA A 112 16.94 0.16 -10.24
C ALA A 112 15.52 0.69 -10.02
N GLY A 113 15.04 1.59 -10.90
CA GLY A 113 13.66 2.06 -10.91
C GLY A 113 12.68 0.96 -11.30
N VAL A 114 11.38 1.22 -11.10
CA VAL A 114 10.27 0.26 -11.23
C VAL A 114 10.31 -0.44 -12.59
N HIS A 115 10.22 0.35 -13.66
CA HIS A 115 10.23 -0.13 -15.03
C HIS A 115 11.56 -0.78 -15.44
N ILE A 116 12.68 -0.35 -14.86
CA ILE A 116 13.99 -0.96 -15.15
C ILE A 116 14.08 -2.40 -14.66
N VAL A 117 13.47 -2.72 -13.53
CA VAL A 117 13.59 -4.06 -12.92
C VAL A 117 12.40 -4.98 -13.19
N LEU A 118 11.24 -4.43 -13.55
CA LEU A 118 10.02 -5.21 -13.75
C LEU A 118 9.61 -5.36 -15.21
N ASP A 119 9.97 -4.44 -16.11
CA ASP A 119 9.42 -4.47 -17.47
C ASP A 119 9.81 -5.76 -18.21
N ASP A 120 11.09 -6.11 -18.21
CA ASP A 120 11.56 -7.36 -18.82
C ASP A 120 10.87 -8.59 -18.22
N VAL A 121 10.64 -8.58 -16.90
CA VAL A 121 10.00 -9.71 -16.21
C VAL A 121 8.56 -9.87 -16.69
N LEU A 122 7.78 -8.79 -16.77
CA LEU A 122 6.39 -8.84 -17.20
C LEU A 122 6.24 -9.05 -18.72
N SER A 123 7.20 -8.56 -19.50
CA SER A 123 7.17 -8.66 -20.97
C SER A 123 7.48 -10.07 -21.46
N TYR A 124 8.45 -10.74 -20.81
CA TYR A 124 8.99 -12.03 -21.27
C TYR A 124 8.58 -13.22 -20.38
N THR A 125 7.61 -13.04 -19.50
CA THR A 125 6.99 -14.12 -18.73
C THR A 125 5.47 -13.98 -18.71
N ASP A 126 4.79 -14.99 -18.19
CA ASP A 126 3.34 -15.01 -17.97
C ASP A 126 2.92 -14.28 -16.68
N CYS A 127 3.86 -13.60 -16.02
CA CYS A 127 3.56 -12.78 -14.84
C CYS A 127 2.87 -11.47 -15.24
N ASP A 128 1.67 -11.24 -14.70
CA ASP A 128 0.85 -10.09 -15.05
C ASP A 128 1.12 -8.85 -14.21
N PHE A 129 1.69 -8.98 -13.00
CA PHE A 129 1.85 -7.83 -12.11
C PHE A 129 3.19 -7.78 -11.37
N GLY A 130 3.71 -6.56 -11.26
CA GLY A 130 4.98 -6.25 -10.61
C GLY A 130 4.80 -5.27 -9.46
N CYS A 131 5.48 -5.54 -8.34
CA CYS A 131 5.55 -4.62 -7.20
C CYS A 131 7.01 -4.27 -6.95
N TRP A 132 7.26 -2.99 -6.71
CA TRP A 132 8.57 -2.47 -6.40
C TRP A 132 8.53 -1.70 -5.08
N THR A 133 9.52 -1.91 -4.23
CA THR A 133 9.69 -1.09 -3.02
C THR A 133 11.15 -0.94 -2.64
N ASN A 134 11.50 0.19 -2.06
CA ASN A 134 12.77 0.43 -1.38
C ASN A 134 12.59 0.54 0.16
N GLY A 135 11.40 0.20 0.67
CA GLY A 135 10.99 0.36 2.07
C GLY A 135 10.34 1.69 2.42
N GLU A 136 10.60 2.74 1.64
CA GLU A 136 9.96 4.05 1.78
C GLU A 136 8.84 4.18 0.75
N ASP A 137 9.20 4.09 -0.53
CA ASP A 137 8.31 4.14 -1.68
C ASP A 137 7.77 2.73 -2.02
N LEU A 138 6.56 2.69 -2.58
CA LEU A 138 5.87 1.48 -3.02
C LEU A 138 5.18 1.77 -4.34
N ALA A 139 5.43 0.95 -5.35
CA ALA A 139 4.88 1.12 -6.69
C ALA A 139 4.39 -0.22 -7.23
N PHE A 140 3.32 -0.17 -8.03
CA PHE A 140 2.71 -1.32 -8.65
C PHE A 140 2.60 -1.08 -10.15
N VAL A 141 2.84 -2.12 -10.93
CA VAL A 141 2.69 -2.12 -12.38
C VAL A 141 1.92 -3.36 -12.82
N SER A 142 1.14 -3.23 -13.89
CA SER A 142 0.46 -4.35 -14.55
C SER A 142 0.85 -4.44 -16.00
N LYS A 143 1.03 -5.66 -16.48
CA LYS A 143 1.03 -6.01 -17.89
C LYS A 143 -0.37 -5.81 -18.46
N THR A 144 -0.43 -5.17 -19.61
CA THR A 144 -1.61 -5.05 -20.45
C THR A 144 -1.23 -5.40 -21.87
N GLU A 145 -2.17 -5.96 -22.61
CA GLU A 145 -1.98 -6.30 -24.02
C GLU A 145 -3.07 -5.58 -24.81
N ASP A 146 -2.65 -4.82 -25.83
CA ASP A 146 -3.60 -4.14 -26.71
C ASP A 146 -4.26 -5.11 -27.70
N ALA A 147 -5.19 -4.60 -28.51
CA ALA A 147 -5.90 -5.41 -29.49
C ALA A 147 -5.00 -5.99 -30.62
N PHE A 148 -3.76 -5.53 -30.71
CA PHE A 148 -2.77 -5.95 -31.71
C PHE A 148 -1.70 -6.88 -31.13
N GLY A 149 -1.81 -7.25 -29.84
CA GLY A 149 -0.85 -8.09 -29.15
C GLY A 149 0.39 -7.36 -28.67
N GLN A 150 0.38 -6.02 -28.67
CA GLN A 150 1.46 -5.23 -28.13
C GLN A 150 1.34 -5.17 -26.61
N VAL A 151 2.40 -5.63 -25.94
CA VAL A 151 2.50 -5.59 -24.48
C VAL A 151 2.90 -4.19 -24.03
N GLU A 152 2.11 -3.63 -23.12
CA GLU A 152 2.39 -2.39 -22.42
C GLU A 152 2.36 -2.63 -20.90
N ILE A 153 3.29 -2.01 -20.19
CA ILE A 153 3.37 -2.09 -18.72
C ILE A 153 2.98 -0.74 -18.16
N GLU A 154 1.88 -0.71 -17.43
CA GLU A 154 1.28 0.51 -16.91
C GLU A 154 1.42 0.58 -15.39
N ASP A 155 1.66 1.80 -14.87
CA ASP A 155 1.53 2.08 -13.45
C ASP A 155 0.08 1.87 -13.00
N ILE A 156 -0.10 1.18 -11.87
CA ILE A 156 -1.40 0.99 -11.22
C ILE A 156 -1.32 1.43 -9.77
N SER A 157 -2.44 1.92 -9.23
CA SER A 157 -2.46 2.39 -7.85
C SER A 157 -2.36 1.25 -6.84
N ASP A 158 -2.78 0.04 -7.20
CA ASP A 158 -2.91 -1.07 -6.26
C ASP A 158 -2.96 -2.44 -6.98
N PHE A 159 -2.69 -3.51 -6.24
CA PHE A 159 -2.69 -4.89 -6.74
C PHE A 159 -4.04 -5.60 -6.57
N PRO A 160 -4.44 -6.49 -7.51
CA PRO A 160 -5.54 -7.41 -7.28
C PRO A 160 -5.16 -8.42 -6.20
N ALA A 161 -6.04 -8.58 -5.21
CA ALA A 161 -5.93 -9.57 -4.14
C ALA A 161 -6.07 -11.01 -4.67
N ALA A 162 -5.85 -12.00 -3.81
CA ALA A 162 -6.08 -13.41 -4.13
C ALA A 162 -7.51 -13.62 -4.65
N GLY A 163 -7.63 -14.27 -5.82
CA GLY A 163 -8.90 -14.51 -6.49
C GLY A 163 -9.53 -13.28 -7.19
N GLN A 164 -8.82 -12.16 -7.25
CA GLN A 164 -9.27 -10.93 -7.93
C GLN A 164 -8.48 -10.67 -9.21
N THR A 165 -9.16 -10.17 -10.24
CA THR A 165 -8.56 -9.74 -11.50
C THR A 165 -8.33 -8.22 -11.54
N LEU A 166 -7.55 -7.73 -12.52
CA LEU A 166 -7.43 -6.29 -12.76
C LEU A 166 -8.77 -5.68 -13.15
N GLU A 167 -9.55 -6.38 -13.97
CA GLU A 167 -10.89 -5.94 -14.41
C GLU A 167 -11.83 -5.73 -13.21
N ASP A 168 -11.75 -6.58 -12.19
CA ASP A 168 -12.52 -6.41 -10.96
C ASP A 168 -12.15 -5.11 -10.22
N LEU A 169 -10.86 -4.75 -10.19
CA LEU A 169 -10.41 -3.48 -9.60
C LEU A 169 -10.86 -2.27 -10.42
N GLU A 170 -10.78 -2.35 -11.75
CA GLU A 170 -11.23 -1.29 -12.64
C GLU A 170 -12.73 -1.02 -12.51
N LYS A 171 -13.52 -2.08 -12.35
CA LYS A 171 -14.98 -1.99 -12.16
C LYS A 171 -15.40 -1.67 -10.73
N ALA A 172 -14.52 -1.82 -9.75
CA ALA A 172 -14.88 -1.68 -8.33
C ALA A 172 -15.44 -0.29 -8.00
N GLY A 173 -14.81 0.79 -8.49
CA GLY A 173 -15.27 2.16 -8.24
C GLY A 173 -15.59 2.44 -6.76
N ASP A 174 -16.84 2.85 -6.49
CA ASP A 174 -17.34 3.09 -5.12
C ASP A 174 -17.62 1.81 -4.32
N HIS A 175 -17.63 0.65 -4.97
CA HIS A 175 -17.75 -0.67 -4.35
C HIS A 175 -16.40 -1.25 -3.90
N ALA A 176 -15.27 -0.59 -4.22
CA ALA A 176 -13.96 -1.01 -3.75
C ALA A 176 -13.95 -1.12 -2.22
N MET A 177 -13.59 -2.28 -1.70
CA MET A 177 -13.53 -2.52 -0.26
C MET A 177 -12.12 -2.18 0.25
N PRO A 178 -11.98 -1.22 1.18
CA PRO A 178 -10.70 -0.94 1.79
C PRO A 178 -10.30 -2.10 2.71
N ARG A 179 -9.01 -2.46 2.72
CA ARG A 179 -8.46 -3.57 3.49
C ARG A 179 -8.22 -3.16 4.94
N LYS A 180 -8.28 -4.12 5.85
CA LYS A 180 -7.72 -3.91 7.19
C LYS A 180 -6.19 -3.83 7.06
N PRO A 181 -5.54 -2.76 7.55
CA PRO A 181 -4.08 -2.66 7.46
C PRO A 181 -3.41 -3.73 8.34
N ALA A 182 -2.35 -4.36 7.82
CA ALA A 182 -1.39 -5.10 8.63
C ALA A 182 -0.57 -4.14 9.50
N ASN A 183 0.16 -4.70 10.49
CA ASN A 183 0.77 -3.98 11.62
C ASN A 183 1.40 -2.61 11.28
N GLU A 184 2.23 -2.52 10.23
CA GLU A 184 2.95 -1.28 9.89
C GLU A 184 2.44 -0.58 8.61
N SER A 185 1.47 -1.16 7.90
CA SER A 185 1.15 -0.71 6.54
C SER A 185 0.52 0.68 6.51
N LEU A 186 -0.37 0.97 7.47
CA LEU A 186 -0.98 2.29 7.57
C LEU A 186 0.05 3.37 7.92
N VAL A 187 0.98 3.06 8.82
CA VAL A 187 2.09 3.95 9.22
C VAL A 187 2.96 4.28 8.00
N LYS A 188 3.33 3.27 7.22
CA LYS A 188 4.14 3.46 6.00
C LYS A 188 3.37 4.22 4.91
N ALA A 189 2.07 3.97 4.74
CA ALA A 189 1.23 4.72 3.82
C ALA A 189 1.18 6.21 4.18
N PHE A 190 1.02 6.52 5.47
CA PHE A 190 1.03 7.90 5.96
C PHE A 190 2.37 8.59 5.74
N LYS A 191 3.48 7.88 6.01
CA LYS A 191 4.83 8.39 5.72
C LYS A 191 4.99 8.68 4.22
N ARG A 192 4.61 7.74 3.33
CA ARG A 192 4.65 7.96 1.86
C ARG A 192 3.86 9.17 1.43
N CYS A 193 2.63 9.32 1.93
CA CYS A 193 1.78 10.46 1.62
C CYS A 193 2.43 11.78 2.07
N HIS A 194 2.93 11.82 3.30
CA HIS A 194 3.61 13.00 3.84
C HIS A 194 4.86 13.36 3.02
N ASP A 195 5.70 12.38 2.72
CA ASP A 195 6.96 12.58 2.01
C ASP A 195 6.72 13.02 0.55
N TYR A 196 5.67 12.48 -0.09
CA TYR A 196 5.23 12.94 -1.41
C TYR A 196 4.77 14.41 -1.37
N ILE A 197 3.92 14.80 -0.42
CA ILE A 197 3.47 16.19 -0.30
C ILE A 197 4.66 17.13 0.03
N TYR A 198 5.58 16.69 0.88
CA TYR A 198 6.76 17.46 1.25
C TYR A 198 7.72 17.66 0.07
N GLY A 199 7.99 16.58 -0.68
CA GLY A 199 8.99 16.54 -1.76
C GLY A 199 8.46 16.99 -3.11
N ASN A 200 7.34 16.41 -3.57
CA ASN A 200 6.80 16.59 -4.91
C ASN A 200 5.92 17.83 -5.02
N GLU A 201 5.09 18.11 -4.02
CA GLU A 201 4.22 19.31 -4.01
C GLU A 201 4.95 20.55 -3.43
N GLY A 202 6.15 20.37 -2.86
CA GLY A 202 6.95 21.45 -2.28
C GLY A 202 6.35 22.06 -1.00
N MET A 203 5.35 21.42 -0.40
CA MET A 203 4.53 21.97 0.68
C MET A 203 5.15 21.75 2.07
N LYS A 204 6.43 22.09 2.25
CA LYS A 204 7.22 21.69 3.43
C LYS A 204 6.62 22.04 4.79
N LYS A 205 5.96 23.19 4.90
CA LYS A 205 5.36 23.67 6.17
C LYS A 205 3.91 23.23 6.37
N THR A 206 3.23 22.86 5.29
CA THR A 206 1.79 22.58 5.27
C THR A 206 1.48 21.11 4.98
N ALA A 207 2.48 20.30 4.62
CA ALA A 207 2.33 18.89 4.25
C ALA A 207 1.55 18.08 5.29
N PHE A 208 1.86 18.30 6.57
CA PHE A 208 1.13 17.71 7.69
C PHE A 208 -0.37 18.03 7.65
N TRP A 209 -0.71 19.32 7.50
CA TRP A 209 -2.09 19.78 7.50
C TRP A 209 -2.86 19.32 6.26
N GLU A 210 -2.22 19.32 5.09
CA GLU A 210 -2.82 18.78 3.86
C GLU A 210 -3.12 17.28 4.03
N LEU A 211 -2.15 16.48 4.50
CA LEU A 211 -2.37 15.06 4.78
C LEU A 211 -3.49 14.86 5.82
N LEU A 212 -3.49 15.66 6.88
CA LEU A 212 -4.50 15.58 7.93
C LEU A 212 -5.92 15.86 7.41
N ASN A 213 -6.07 16.85 6.52
CA ASN A 213 -7.34 17.14 5.86
C ASN A 213 -7.84 15.95 5.05
N LEU A 214 -6.95 15.25 4.33
CA LEU A 214 -7.31 14.04 3.58
C LEU A 214 -7.66 12.86 4.49
N ILE A 215 -6.94 12.69 5.60
CA ILE A 215 -7.29 11.69 6.64
C ILE A 215 -8.69 11.95 7.19
N PHE A 216 -9.03 13.21 7.48
CA PHE A 216 -10.37 13.55 7.93
C PHE A 216 -11.44 13.31 6.88
N CYS A 217 -11.19 13.65 5.61
CA CYS A 217 -12.10 13.32 4.52
C CYS A 217 -12.40 11.83 4.48
N LYS A 218 -11.37 11.00 4.63
CA LYS A 218 -11.52 9.54 4.60
C LYS A 218 -12.29 9.01 5.81
N LEU A 219 -11.93 9.43 7.02
CA LEU A 219 -12.66 9.05 8.24
C LEU A 219 -14.13 9.46 8.18
N TYR A 220 -14.39 10.68 7.69
CA TYR A 220 -15.75 11.19 7.52
C TYR A 220 -16.54 10.32 6.54
N ASP A 221 -15.98 10.05 5.36
CA ASP A 221 -16.64 9.21 4.35
C ASP A 221 -16.88 7.78 4.85
N GLU A 222 -15.97 7.17 5.62
CA GLU A 222 -16.18 5.85 6.21
C GLU A 222 -17.25 5.86 7.31
N LYS A 223 -17.26 6.88 8.18
CA LYS A 223 -18.26 7.03 9.26
C LYS A 223 -19.67 7.25 8.71
N ARG A 224 -19.79 7.84 7.51
CA ARG A 224 -21.08 8.02 6.84
C ARG A 224 -21.83 6.72 6.60
N ARG A 225 -21.15 5.58 6.52
CA ARG A 225 -21.81 4.26 6.45
C ARG A 225 -22.76 4.02 7.63
N PHE A 226 -22.42 4.53 8.81
CA PHE A 226 -23.27 4.38 10.01
C PHE A 226 -24.37 5.43 10.09
N THR A 227 -24.10 6.69 9.71
CA THR A 227 -25.09 7.77 9.76
C THR A 227 -26.13 7.61 8.65
N ASP A 228 -25.70 7.34 7.42
CA ASP A 228 -26.59 7.16 6.26
C ASP A 228 -27.52 5.96 6.52
N ALA A 229 -27.01 4.87 7.10
CA ALA A 229 -27.81 3.71 7.49
C ALA A 229 -28.89 4.05 8.53
N ARG A 230 -28.57 4.89 9.54
CA ARG A 230 -29.55 5.36 10.54
C ARG A 230 -30.64 6.25 9.93
N GLU A 231 -30.30 6.97 8.86
CA GLU A 231 -31.21 7.84 8.12
C GLU A 231 -31.97 7.13 6.99
N GLY A 232 -31.77 5.81 6.81
CA GLY A 232 -32.39 5.03 5.73
C GLY A 232 -31.85 5.36 4.34
N LYS A 233 -30.69 6.02 4.24
CA LYS A 233 -30.00 6.34 2.98
C LYS A 233 -29.02 5.23 2.62
N SER A 234 -28.94 4.90 1.34
CA SER A 234 -27.91 3.99 0.85
C SER A 234 -26.55 4.68 0.89
N TYR A 235 -25.64 4.14 1.69
CA TYR A 235 -24.25 4.58 1.70
C TYR A 235 -23.58 4.32 0.35
N ARG A 236 -22.90 5.33 -0.17
CA ARG A 236 -22.11 5.30 -1.40
C ARG A 236 -20.77 5.93 -1.09
N ARG A 237 -19.71 5.12 -1.14
CA ARG A 237 -18.34 5.54 -0.82
C ARG A 237 -17.93 6.66 -1.79
N GLN A 238 -17.38 7.73 -1.25
CA GLN A 238 -16.86 8.84 -2.07
C GLN A 238 -15.33 8.90 -2.02
N PHE A 239 -14.69 8.41 -0.96
CA PHE A 239 -13.23 8.40 -0.84
C PHE A 239 -12.68 7.13 -1.50
N TRP A 240 -12.59 7.11 -2.82
CA TRP A 240 -11.98 6.03 -3.60
C TRP A 240 -11.25 6.59 -4.81
N VAL A 241 -10.30 5.81 -5.33
CA VAL A 241 -9.55 6.11 -6.57
C VAL A 241 -9.52 4.83 -7.39
N GLY A 242 -9.89 4.93 -8.68
CA GLY A 242 -9.81 3.80 -9.60
C GLY A 242 -8.36 3.40 -9.88
N VAL A 243 -8.12 2.12 -10.15
CA VAL A 243 -6.76 1.54 -10.23
C VAL A 243 -5.84 2.22 -11.25
N LYS A 244 -6.40 2.78 -12.33
CA LYS A 244 -5.70 3.57 -13.36
C LYS A 244 -6.15 5.03 -13.41
N GLU A 245 -7.04 5.46 -12.52
CA GLU A 245 -7.68 6.78 -12.58
C GLU A 245 -6.66 7.92 -12.44
N GLN A 246 -5.56 7.68 -11.70
CA GLN A 246 -4.50 8.67 -11.54
C GLN A 246 -3.58 8.83 -12.77
N ASN A 247 -3.68 7.95 -13.77
CA ASN A 247 -2.74 7.94 -14.90
C ASN A 247 -3.04 9.05 -15.91
N THR A 248 -4.26 9.58 -15.91
CA THR A 248 -4.69 10.65 -16.83
C THR A 248 -4.99 11.95 -16.09
N PRO A 249 -4.75 13.13 -16.71
CA PRO A 249 -5.13 14.41 -16.12
C PRO A 249 -6.63 14.51 -15.81
N GLU A 250 -7.48 13.92 -16.64
CA GLU A 250 -8.93 13.91 -16.47
C GLU A 250 -9.33 13.10 -15.23
N GLY A 251 -8.73 11.93 -15.03
CA GLY A 251 -8.98 11.10 -13.86
C GLY A 251 -8.42 11.72 -12.58
N GLN A 252 -7.22 12.33 -12.63
CA GLN A 252 -6.65 13.11 -11.52
C GLN A 252 -7.61 14.22 -11.07
N LYS A 253 -8.17 14.97 -12.03
CA LYS A 253 -9.17 16.01 -11.74
C LYS A 253 -10.46 15.44 -11.17
N ALA A 254 -10.96 14.32 -11.71
CA ALA A 254 -12.16 13.67 -11.20
C ALA A 254 -12.00 13.21 -9.74
N VAL A 255 -10.84 12.65 -9.38
CA VAL A 255 -10.49 12.32 -8.00
C VAL A 255 -10.44 13.59 -7.14
N ALA A 256 -9.76 14.63 -7.61
CA ALA A 256 -9.65 15.89 -6.89
C ALA A 256 -11.02 16.52 -6.58
N ASP A 257 -11.92 16.59 -7.56
CA ASP A 257 -13.28 17.11 -7.40
C ASP A 257 -14.08 16.26 -6.39
N ARG A 258 -13.94 14.94 -6.45
CA ARG A 258 -14.59 13.99 -5.53
C ARG A 258 -14.14 14.24 -4.09
N ILE A 259 -12.83 14.24 -3.81
CA ILE A 259 -12.28 14.42 -2.45
C ILE A 259 -12.53 15.84 -1.93
N LYS A 260 -12.33 16.88 -2.74
CA LYS A 260 -12.65 18.27 -2.37
C LYS A 260 -14.15 18.43 -2.06
N GLY A 261 -15.01 17.66 -2.72
CA GLY A 261 -16.44 17.57 -2.42
C GLY A 261 -16.73 16.99 -1.03
N ILE A 262 -16.02 15.94 -0.62
CA ILE A 262 -16.10 15.38 0.74
C ILE A 262 -15.65 16.42 1.76
N PHE A 263 -14.53 17.10 1.48
CA PHE A 263 -13.99 18.12 2.38
C PHE A 263 -14.97 19.27 2.64
N ARG A 264 -15.69 19.74 1.60
CA ARG A 264 -16.75 20.75 1.79
C ARG A 264 -17.85 20.28 2.75
N LYS A 265 -18.36 19.06 2.55
CA LYS A 265 -19.39 18.48 3.44
C LYS A 265 -18.89 18.30 4.87
N LEU A 266 -17.64 17.85 5.02
CA LEU A 266 -16.98 17.70 6.32
C LEU A 266 -16.94 19.03 7.09
N LYS A 267 -16.62 20.15 6.43
CA LYS A 267 -16.59 21.48 7.08
C LYS A 267 -17.97 21.97 7.52
N GLU A 268 -19.03 21.52 6.87
CA GLU A 268 -20.41 21.86 7.20
C GLU A 268 -20.99 20.95 8.30
N ASP A 269 -20.31 19.85 8.64
CA ASP A 269 -20.77 18.89 9.63
C ASP A 269 -20.53 19.40 11.06
N GLY A 270 -21.60 19.48 11.85
CA GLY A 270 -21.55 20.02 13.22
C GLY A 270 -20.70 19.20 14.20
N LEU A 271 -20.34 17.95 13.89
CA LEU A 271 -19.39 17.17 14.70
C LEU A 271 -17.94 17.60 14.49
N TYR A 272 -17.65 18.24 13.36
CA TYR A 272 -16.31 18.59 12.91
C TYR A 272 -16.09 20.10 12.80
N SER A 273 -17.14 20.92 12.90
CA SER A 273 -17.06 22.39 12.88
C SER A 273 -16.16 22.97 13.98
N ASP A 274 -15.98 22.26 15.10
CA ASP A 274 -15.09 22.68 16.20
C ASP A 274 -13.61 22.36 15.97
N VAL A 275 -13.29 21.62 14.90
CA VAL A 275 -11.93 21.22 14.50
C VAL A 275 -11.39 22.13 13.38
N PHE A 276 -12.28 22.77 12.62
CA PHE A 276 -11.93 23.64 11.49
C PHE A 276 -12.27 25.10 11.81
N ASP A 277 -11.34 26.01 11.53
CA ASP A 277 -11.54 27.46 11.62
C ASP A 277 -12.34 28.01 10.42
N GLY A 278 -12.73 27.14 9.47
CA GLY A 278 -13.60 27.39 8.32
C GLY A 278 -12.86 27.81 7.05
N ASN A 279 -11.67 28.39 7.20
CA ASN A 279 -10.84 28.88 6.11
C ASN A 279 -9.92 27.81 5.49
N GLU A 280 -9.95 26.58 6.00
CA GLU A 280 -9.14 25.50 5.47
C GLU A 280 -9.56 25.14 4.04
N SER A 281 -8.55 24.86 3.23
CA SER A 281 -8.66 24.35 1.86
C SER A 281 -7.64 23.23 1.67
N ILE A 282 -7.95 22.31 0.75
CA ILE A 282 -6.97 21.36 0.23
C ILE A 282 -6.29 22.03 -0.95
N ASN A 283 -4.99 22.31 -0.83
CA ASN A 283 -4.22 23.09 -1.81
C ASN A 283 -3.31 22.22 -2.68
N LEU A 284 -3.40 20.90 -2.53
CA LEU A 284 -2.71 19.94 -3.39
C LEU A 284 -3.13 20.11 -4.86
N SER A 285 -2.17 19.90 -5.76
CA SER A 285 -2.43 19.73 -7.19
C SER A 285 -3.35 18.53 -7.43
N ASP A 286 -4.05 18.49 -8.57
CA ASP A 286 -4.95 17.37 -8.87
C ASP A 286 -4.18 16.03 -8.93
N ARG A 287 -2.94 16.06 -9.45
CA ARG A 287 -2.03 14.91 -9.45
C ARG A 287 -1.65 14.49 -8.03
N GLY A 288 -1.20 15.43 -7.20
CA GLY A 288 -0.76 15.13 -5.84
C GLY A 288 -1.89 14.65 -4.95
N LEU A 289 -3.08 15.25 -5.09
CA LEU A 289 -4.28 14.80 -4.41
C LEU A 289 -4.66 13.38 -4.85
N ALA A 290 -4.65 13.09 -6.15
CA ALA A 290 -4.96 11.76 -6.66
C ALA A 290 -4.01 10.69 -6.11
N PHE A 291 -2.70 10.95 -6.09
CA PHE A 291 -1.69 10.05 -5.53
C PHE A 291 -1.92 9.78 -4.04
N VAL A 292 -2.08 10.84 -3.23
CA VAL A 292 -2.29 10.69 -1.79
C VAL A 292 -3.62 9.99 -1.49
N ALA A 293 -4.69 10.36 -2.21
CA ALA A 293 -5.98 9.69 -2.08
C ALA A 293 -5.89 8.21 -2.45
N ALA A 294 -5.13 7.85 -3.49
CA ALA A 294 -4.92 6.47 -3.90
C ALA A 294 -4.25 5.65 -2.78
N GLU A 295 -3.16 6.15 -2.21
CA GLU A 295 -2.46 5.52 -1.08
C GLU A 295 -3.36 5.31 0.13
N LEU A 296 -4.15 6.32 0.51
CA LEU A 296 -5.04 6.23 1.66
C LEU A 296 -6.25 5.33 1.37
N SER A 297 -6.76 5.31 0.14
CA SER A 297 -7.99 4.60 -0.23
C SER A 297 -7.92 3.07 -0.04
N LYS A 298 -6.71 2.50 0.00
CA LYS A 298 -6.44 1.06 0.16
C LYS A 298 -6.85 0.51 1.51
N TYR A 299 -6.81 1.33 2.57
CA TYR A 299 -6.95 0.86 3.95
C TYR A 299 -8.25 1.35 4.58
N SER A 300 -8.85 0.55 5.45
CA SER A 300 -9.99 0.95 6.28
C SER A 300 -9.44 1.63 7.53
N PHE A 301 -9.80 2.89 7.75
CA PHE A 301 -9.32 3.61 8.94
C PHE A 301 -10.19 3.29 10.14
N LEU A 302 -11.46 2.93 9.95
CA LEU A 302 -12.31 2.51 11.05
C LEU A 302 -11.97 1.11 11.59
N ASP A 303 -11.47 0.21 10.73
CA ASP A 303 -11.10 -1.16 11.13
C ASP A 303 -9.64 -1.29 11.59
N ALA A 304 -8.84 -0.22 11.43
CA ALA A 304 -7.50 -0.15 11.98
C ALA A 304 -7.53 -0.18 13.52
N THR A 305 -6.60 -0.92 14.14
CA THR A 305 -6.52 -1.01 15.60
C THR A 305 -6.15 0.34 16.22
N VAL A 306 -6.53 0.54 17.49
CA VAL A 306 -6.20 1.77 18.23
C VAL A 306 -4.70 2.02 18.27
N ASP A 307 -3.89 0.96 18.43
CA ASP A 307 -2.43 1.05 18.45
C ASP A 307 -1.88 1.49 17.09
N VAL A 308 -2.36 0.89 15.99
CA VAL A 308 -1.94 1.26 14.62
C VAL A 308 -2.28 2.72 14.33
N LYS A 309 -3.46 3.19 14.73
CA LYS A 309 -3.85 4.60 14.62
C LYS A 309 -2.96 5.53 15.43
N GLY A 310 -2.68 5.17 16.70
CA GLY A 310 -1.82 5.93 17.60
C GLY A 310 -0.39 6.05 17.05
N THR A 311 0.22 4.94 16.64
CA THR A 311 1.55 4.92 16.05
C THR A 311 1.62 5.69 14.74
N ALA A 312 0.61 5.55 13.88
CA ALA A 312 0.55 6.26 12.61
C ALA A 312 0.46 7.77 12.83
N TYR A 313 -0.35 8.21 13.81
CA TYR A 313 -0.44 9.61 14.21
C TYR A 313 0.90 10.13 14.77
N GLU A 314 1.47 9.44 15.75
CA GLU A 314 2.75 9.82 16.37
C GLU A 314 3.88 9.90 15.33
N THR A 315 3.87 9.04 14.32
CA THR A 315 4.89 9.04 13.27
C THR A 315 4.80 10.30 12.40
N ILE A 316 3.60 10.68 11.93
CA ILE A 316 3.46 11.91 11.15
C ILE A 316 3.74 13.14 12.04
N VAL A 317 3.19 13.13 13.25
CA VAL A 317 3.28 14.26 14.19
C VAL A 317 4.72 14.46 14.69
N SER A 318 5.47 13.41 15.04
CA SER A 318 6.87 13.51 15.48
C SER A 318 7.78 14.08 14.39
N ASN A 319 7.49 13.79 13.12
CA ASN A 319 8.19 14.38 11.98
C ASN A 319 7.90 15.88 11.82
N THR A 320 6.72 16.37 12.22
CA THR A 320 6.29 17.77 12.08
C THR A 320 6.48 18.63 13.34
N LEU A 321 6.28 18.07 14.54
CA LEU A 321 6.25 18.79 15.83
C LEU A 321 7.61 19.30 16.32
N LYS A 322 8.70 18.96 15.64
CA LYS A 322 9.95 19.70 15.84
C LYS A 322 9.83 21.20 15.50
N GLN A 323 8.69 21.67 14.94
CA GLN A 323 8.50 23.07 14.54
C GLN A 323 7.17 23.77 14.93
N GLY A 324 6.26 23.21 15.76
CA GLY A 324 5.24 24.07 16.44
C GLY A 324 3.88 23.47 16.86
N GLY A 325 3.37 23.97 18.00
CA GLY A 325 1.94 24.15 18.33
C GLY A 325 1.13 22.97 18.90
N PHE A 326 1.04 22.85 20.23
CA PHE A 326 0.44 21.72 20.96
C PHE A 326 -1.12 21.68 21.07
N SER A 327 -1.86 22.71 20.69
CA SER A 327 -3.26 22.88 21.17
C SER A 327 -4.36 22.18 20.36
N SER A 328 -4.23 21.97 19.04
CA SER A 328 -5.25 21.25 18.25
C SER A 328 -5.12 19.72 18.31
N LEU A 329 -3.93 19.23 18.68
CA LEU A 329 -3.57 17.80 18.73
C LEU A 329 -4.35 17.03 19.79
N THR A 330 -4.71 17.67 20.91
CA THR A 330 -5.44 17.05 22.01
C THR A 330 -6.91 16.76 21.66
N ARG A 331 -7.54 17.57 20.80
CA ARG A 331 -8.91 17.31 20.32
C ARG A 331 -8.94 16.23 19.23
N LEU A 332 -7.88 16.12 18.43
CA LEU A 332 -7.73 15.11 17.38
C LEU A 332 -7.69 13.67 17.90
N ARG A 333 -7.07 13.44 19.05
CA ARG A 333 -6.93 12.11 19.67
C ARG A 333 -8.28 11.44 19.99
N PHE A 334 -9.37 12.21 20.04
CA PHE A 334 -10.72 11.71 20.28
C PHE A 334 -11.53 11.42 19.00
N VAL A 335 -11.02 11.85 17.83
CA VAL A 335 -11.74 11.76 16.55
C VAL A 335 -11.27 10.58 15.69
N VAL A 336 -9.98 10.23 15.79
CA VAL A 336 -9.30 9.10 15.14
C VAL A 336 -9.50 7.82 15.94
#